data_AF-A0A5D4IK60-F1
#
_entry.id   AF-A0A5D4IK60-F1
#
_cell.length_a   1.000
_cell.length_b   1.000
_cell.length_c   1.000
_cell.angle_alpha   90.00
_cell.angle_beta   90.00
_cell.angle_gamma   90.00
#
_symmetry.space_group_name_H-M   'P 1'
#
loop_
_entity.id
_entity.type
_entity.pdbx_description
1 polymer ?
#
loop_
_entity_poly.entity_id
_entity_poly.type
_entity_poly.pdbx_seq_one_letter_code
_entity_poly.pdbx_strand_id
1 'polypeptide(L)'
;METNGGRPTPEQARSALAEAEQIQASAAALSATPWPNWFFATLTLYIAAFPIAYGGVMADEEWLLPGPAWVGITLAITALYLALFAVAAKTWREKTGVALRLDVLPKRAVVPLAVGLPSVLVGSAFVFRLTGSPVWLFAASLIGAAASVGFHLAFVRLHRASA
;
A
#
# COMPACT_ATOMS: atom_id res chain seq x y z
N MET A 1 3.78 -48.66 7.94
CA MET A 1 2.57 -48.11 8.58
C MET A 1 1.64 -47.67 7.45
N GLU A 2 0.68 -48.52 7.11
CA GLU A 2 -0.30 -48.28 6.04
C GLU A 2 -1.43 -47.40 6.58
N THR A 3 -1.61 -46.19 6.03
CA THR A 3 -2.75 -45.34 6.35
C THR A 3 -3.97 -45.83 5.56
N ASN A 4 -4.74 -46.72 6.16
CA ASN A 4 -6.03 -47.16 5.63
C ASN A 4 -6.96 -45.93 5.47
N GLY A 5 -7.21 -45.54 4.22
CA GLY A 5 -8.09 -44.43 3.82
C GLY A 5 -9.57 -44.74 4.03
N GLY A 6 -9.99 -44.93 5.28
CA GLY A 6 -11.40 -44.94 5.66
C GLY A 6 -12.01 -43.53 5.53
N ARG A 7 -13.25 -43.45 5.04
CA ARG A 7 -14.01 -42.19 4.95
C ARG A 7 -14.00 -41.51 6.33
N PRO A 8 -13.59 -40.23 6.44
CA PRO A 8 -13.47 -39.56 7.73
C PRO A 8 -14.81 -39.57 8.46
N THR A 9 -14.76 -39.80 9.77
CA THR A 9 -15.96 -39.76 10.60
C THR A 9 -16.51 -38.32 10.65
N PRO A 10 -17.81 -38.12 10.91
CA PRO A 10 -18.39 -36.78 11.03
C PRO A 10 -17.67 -35.89 12.06
N GLU A 11 -17.14 -36.50 13.12
CA GLU A 11 -16.35 -35.80 14.15
C GLU A 11 -14.98 -35.37 13.61
N GLN A 12 -14.28 -36.23 12.85
CA GLN A 12 -13.02 -35.87 12.18
C GLN A 12 -13.21 -34.78 11.13
N ALA A 13 -14.35 -34.78 10.43
CA ALA A 13 -14.67 -33.71 9.47
C ALA A 13 -14.91 -32.37 10.18
N ARG A 14 -15.60 -32.37 11.33
CA ARG A 14 -15.82 -31.16 12.13
C ARG A 14 -14.54 -30.64 12.77
N SER A 15 -13.67 -31.52 13.29
CA SER A 15 -12.38 -31.10 13.86
C SER A 15 -11.47 -30.52 12.79
N ALA A 16 -11.42 -31.12 11.60
CA ALA A 16 -10.63 -30.60 10.48
C ALA A 16 -11.16 -29.24 9.98
N LEU A 17 -12.48 -29.03 9.98
CA LEU A 17 -13.08 -27.73 9.66
C LEU A 17 -12.72 -26.67 10.71
N ALA A 18 -12.82 -26.99 12.00
CA ALA A 18 -12.45 -26.07 13.08
C ALA A 18 -10.95 -25.71 13.04
N GLU A 19 -10.08 -26.68 12.75
CA GLU A 19 -8.65 -26.45 12.58
C GLU A 19 -8.36 -25.57 11.37
N ALA A 20 -9.05 -25.80 10.24
CA ALA A 20 -8.92 -24.95 9.05
C ALA A 20 -9.39 -23.51 9.32
N GLU A 21 -10.49 -23.33 10.05
CA GLU A 21 -10.97 -22.01 10.47
C GLU A 21 -9.96 -21.31 11.39
N GLN A 22 -9.37 -22.03 12.34
CA GLN A 22 -8.34 -21.50 13.24
C GLN A 22 -7.06 -21.09 12.49
N ILE A 23 -6.61 -21.90 11.53
CA ILE A 23 -5.47 -21.56 10.66
C ILE A 23 -5.80 -20.34 9.80
N GLN A 24 -7.00 -20.27 9.23
CA GLN A 24 -7.45 -19.13 8.43
C GLN A 24 -7.51 -17.85 9.26
N ALA A 25 -8.04 -17.92 10.48
CA ALA A 25 -8.10 -16.81 11.41
C ALA A 25 -6.69 -16.34 11.82
N SER A 26 -5.78 -17.28 12.11
CA SER A 26 -4.39 -16.99 12.47
C SER A 26 -3.62 -16.35 11.31
N ALA A 27 -3.79 -16.88 10.09
CA ALA A 27 -3.19 -16.33 8.88
C ALA A 27 -3.76 -14.94 8.56
N ALA A 28 -5.06 -14.72 8.77
CA ALA A 28 -5.68 -13.41 8.62
C ALA A 28 -5.13 -12.40 9.64
N ALA A 29 -4.99 -12.78 10.91
CA ALA A 29 -4.41 -11.95 11.96
C ALA A 29 -2.93 -11.60 11.68
N LEU A 30 -2.14 -12.56 11.19
CA LEU A 30 -0.76 -12.32 10.77
C LEU A 30 -0.65 -11.47 9.50
N SER A 31 -1.58 -11.62 8.55
CA SER A 31 -1.63 -10.75 7.37
C SER A 31 -2.00 -9.29 7.69
N ALA A 32 -2.60 -9.09 8.87
CA ALA A 32 -3.06 -7.82 9.41
C ALA A 32 -1.98 -7.08 10.23
N THR A 33 -0.76 -7.59 10.39
CA THR A 33 0.25 -6.79 11.12
C THR A 33 0.55 -5.43 10.45
N PRO A 34 0.73 -4.33 11.19
CA PRO A 34 1.12 -3.05 10.61
C PRO A 34 2.47 -3.15 9.90
N TRP A 35 2.60 -2.47 8.77
CA TRP A 35 3.90 -2.28 8.12
C TRP A 35 4.87 -1.58 9.09
N PRO A 36 6.19 -1.81 8.94
CA PRO A 36 7.19 -1.08 9.70
C PRO A 36 7.02 0.44 9.55
N ASN A 37 7.14 1.18 10.65
CA ASN A 37 6.97 2.65 10.65
C ASN A 37 7.88 3.36 9.64
N TRP A 38 9.10 2.87 9.44
CA TRP A 38 10.02 3.42 8.44
C TRP A 38 9.46 3.28 7.02
N PHE A 39 8.86 2.12 6.68
CA PHE A 39 8.31 1.87 5.36
C PHE A 39 7.07 2.74 5.13
N PHE A 40 6.23 2.87 6.15
CA PHE A 40 5.10 3.80 6.14
C PHE A 40 5.55 5.26 5.90
N ALA A 41 6.61 5.70 6.59
CA ALA A 41 7.17 7.05 6.39
C ALA A 41 7.68 7.22 4.95
N THR A 42 8.43 6.25 4.43
CA THR A 42 8.89 6.23 3.04
C THR A 42 7.73 6.30 2.04
N LEU A 43 6.71 5.47 2.20
CA LEU A 43 5.53 5.44 1.32
C LEU A 43 4.81 6.80 1.34
N THR A 44 4.66 7.40 2.52
CA THR A 44 4.02 8.71 2.67
C THR A 44 4.84 9.80 1.99
N LEU A 45 6.16 9.80 2.16
CA LEU A 45 7.06 10.74 1.47
C LEU A 45 7.02 10.55 -0.05
N TYR A 46 6.99 9.31 -0.53
CA TYR A 46 6.86 9.00 -1.95
C TYR A 46 5.55 9.55 -2.53
N ILE A 47 4.41 9.26 -1.88
CA ILE A 47 3.10 9.77 -2.27
C ILE A 47 3.07 11.30 -2.26
N ALA A 48 3.66 11.95 -1.25
CA ALA A 48 3.71 13.40 -1.15
C ALA A 48 4.61 14.03 -2.23
N ALA A 49 5.74 13.40 -2.56
CA ALA A 49 6.66 13.91 -3.57
C ALA A 49 6.17 13.68 -5.01
N PHE A 50 5.36 12.64 -5.24
CA PHE A 50 4.97 12.22 -6.58
C PHE A 50 4.27 13.30 -7.41
N PRO A 51 3.25 14.05 -6.93
CA PRO A 51 2.60 15.10 -7.71
C PRO A 51 3.57 16.18 -8.18
N ILE A 52 4.53 16.55 -7.34
CA ILE A 52 5.55 17.56 -7.66
C ILE A 52 6.49 17.00 -8.73
N ALA A 53 7.06 15.82 -8.50
CA ALA A 53 8.02 15.22 -9.44
C ALA A 53 7.37 14.96 -10.81
N TYR A 54 6.18 14.36 -10.82
CA TYR A 54 5.45 14.06 -12.06
C TYR A 54 4.93 15.32 -12.75
N GLY A 55 4.48 16.33 -11.98
CA GLY A 55 4.12 17.65 -12.50
C GLY A 55 5.28 18.32 -13.24
N GLY A 56 6.50 18.24 -12.71
CA GLY A 56 7.69 18.78 -13.38
C GLY A 56 8.12 18.02 -14.63
N VAL A 57 7.80 16.73 -14.74
CA VAL A 57 7.94 15.99 -16.00
C VAL A 57 6.92 16.44 -17.05
N MET A 58 5.72 16.85 -16.62
CA MET A 58 4.60 17.22 -17.50
C MET A 58 4.56 18.72 -17.84
N ALA A 59 5.38 19.56 -17.21
CA ALA A 59 5.42 20.99 -17.46
C ALA A 59 5.82 21.29 -18.91
N ASP A 60 5.10 22.21 -19.57
CA ASP A 60 5.41 22.64 -20.95
C ASP A 60 6.62 23.58 -21.02
N GLU A 61 6.90 24.30 -19.93
CA GLU A 61 8.07 25.17 -19.78
C GLU A 61 8.97 24.67 -18.63
N GLU A 62 10.20 25.18 -18.56
CA GLU A 62 11.09 24.86 -17.45
C GLU A 62 10.48 25.29 -16.11
N TRP A 63 10.10 24.31 -15.29
CA TRP A 63 9.47 24.54 -14.00
C TRP A 63 10.39 24.09 -12.88
N LEU A 64 11.03 25.05 -12.18
CA LEU A 64 12.05 24.88 -11.12
C LEU A 64 13.36 24.20 -11.55
N LEU A 65 13.29 23.15 -12.38
CA LEU A 65 14.39 22.39 -12.92
C LEU A 65 14.11 22.02 -14.39
N PRO A 66 15.15 21.74 -15.20
CA PRO A 66 14.97 21.23 -16.55
C PRO A 66 14.24 19.89 -16.57
N GLY A 67 13.43 19.63 -17.61
CA GLY A 67 12.64 18.41 -17.75
C GLY A 67 13.43 17.09 -17.52
N PRO A 68 14.65 16.91 -18.08
CA PRO A 68 15.44 15.71 -17.82
C PRO A 68 15.80 15.50 -16.34
N ALA A 69 15.97 16.57 -15.56
CA ALA A 69 16.21 16.48 -14.12
C ALA A 69 14.96 15.94 -13.41
N TRP A 70 13.77 16.40 -13.77
CA TRP A 70 12.51 15.88 -13.23
C TRP A 70 12.26 14.40 -13.58
N VAL A 71 12.63 14.00 -14.81
CA VAL A 71 12.58 12.58 -15.21
C VAL A 71 13.53 11.77 -14.33
N GLY A 72 14.76 12.22 -14.16
CA GLY A 72 15.76 11.58 -13.29
C GLY A 72 15.27 11.46 -11.85
N ILE A 73 14.72 12.52 -11.27
CA ILE A 73 14.13 12.52 -9.92
C ILE A 73 13.00 11.50 -9.82
N THR A 74 12.05 11.52 -10.76
CA THR A 74 10.88 10.61 -10.77
C THR A 74 11.31 9.14 -10.83
N LEU A 75 12.30 8.82 -11.67
CA LEU A 75 12.86 7.48 -11.76
C LEU A 75 13.59 7.08 -10.47
N ALA A 76 14.40 7.98 -9.92
CA ALA A 76 15.16 7.72 -8.69
C ALA A 76 14.25 7.47 -7.48
N ILE A 77 13.23 8.31 -7.26
CA ILE A 77 12.29 8.13 -6.13
C ILE A 77 11.47 6.85 -6.29
N THR A 78 11.13 6.48 -7.53
CA THR A 78 10.37 5.25 -7.82
C THR A 78 11.23 4.01 -7.61
N ALA A 79 12.48 4.02 -8.08
CA ALA A 79 13.42 2.93 -7.84
C ALA A 79 13.70 2.74 -6.34
N LEU A 80 13.90 3.84 -5.61
CA LEU A 80 14.08 3.81 -4.17
C LEU A 80 12.86 3.24 -3.45
N TYR A 81 11.65 3.68 -3.82
CA TYR A 81 10.41 3.15 -3.29
C TYR A 81 10.30 1.64 -3.53
N LEU A 82 10.54 1.16 -4.75
CA LEU A 82 10.48 -0.26 -5.09
C LEU A 82 11.50 -1.09 -4.31
N ALA A 83 12.72 -0.60 -4.15
CA ALA A 83 13.76 -1.27 -3.36
C ALA A 83 13.34 -1.39 -1.89
N LEU A 84 12.85 -0.30 -1.30
CA LEU A 84 12.38 -0.28 0.09
C LEU A 84 11.13 -1.14 0.29
N PHE A 85 10.22 -1.17 -0.67
CA PHE A 85 9.07 -2.08 -0.66
C PHE A 85 9.53 -3.55 -0.72
N ALA A 86 10.48 -3.88 -1.58
CA ALA A 86 11.01 -5.24 -1.68
C ALA A 86 11.66 -5.69 -0.35
N VAL A 87 12.42 -4.80 0.30
CA VAL A 87 13.00 -5.06 1.64
C VAL A 87 11.90 -5.28 2.67
N ALA A 88 10.91 -4.38 2.73
CA ALA A 88 9.81 -4.49 3.67
C ALA A 88 9.00 -5.78 3.46
N ALA A 89 8.70 -6.14 2.21
CA ALA A 89 7.98 -7.35 1.85
C ALA A 89 8.79 -8.63 2.19
N LYS A 90 10.11 -8.61 1.96
CA LYS A 90 11.00 -9.71 2.34
C LYS A 90 11.04 -9.90 3.86
N THR A 91 11.31 -8.83 4.61
CA THR A 91 11.32 -8.88 6.09
C THR A 91 9.97 -9.31 6.66
N TRP A 92 8.87 -8.89 6.04
CA TRP A 92 7.54 -9.35 6.41
C TRP A 92 7.37 -10.86 6.23
N ARG A 93 7.73 -11.37 5.06
CA ARG A 93 7.64 -12.79 4.73
C ARG A 93 8.51 -13.63 5.67
N GLU A 94 9.70 -13.16 6.00
CA GLU A 94 10.60 -13.81 6.96
C GLU A 94 10.02 -13.85 8.38
N LYS A 95 9.31 -12.80 8.82
CA LYS A 95 8.72 -12.73 10.15
C LYS A 95 7.42 -13.50 10.31
N THR A 96 6.56 -13.46 9.30
CA THR A 96 5.19 -13.99 9.39
C THR A 96 5.03 -15.35 8.72
N GLY A 97 5.93 -15.73 7.82
CA GLY A 97 5.82 -16.96 7.01
C GLY A 97 4.72 -16.91 5.95
N VAL A 98 3.94 -15.82 5.87
CA VAL A 98 2.76 -15.68 5.01
C VAL A 98 2.97 -14.57 3.98
N ALA A 99 2.53 -14.81 2.74
CA ALA A 99 2.53 -13.78 1.71
C ALA A 99 1.55 -12.65 2.07
N LEU A 100 1.90 -11.40 1.75
CA LEU A 100 1.06 -10.25 2.03
C LEU A 100 -0.32 -10.42 1.39
N ARG A 101 -1.36 -10.50 2.23
CA ARG A 101 -2.72 -10.81 1.80
C ARG A 101 -3.59 -9.55 1.80
N LEU A 102 -3.71 -8.93 0.62
CA LEU A 102 -4.53 -7.73 0.41
C LEU A 102 -6.03 -8.03 0.46
N ASP A 103 -6.43 -9.29 0.42
CA ASP A 103 -7.83 -9.76 0.47
C ASP A 103 -8.46 -9.61 1.86
N VAL A 104 -7.65 -9.49 2.91
CA VAL A 104 -8.10 -9.31 4.30
C VAL A 104 -8.41 -7.84 4.62
N LEU A 105 -8.04 -6.91 3.72
CA LEU A 105 -8.31 -5.50 3.90
C LEU A 105 -9.80 -5.16 3.62
N PRO A 106 -10.40 -4.21 4.35
CA PRO A 106 -11.77 -3.78 4.13
C PRO A 106 -11.94 -3.17 2.74
N LYS A 107 -12.48 -3.97 1.79
CA LYS A 107 -12.63 -3.59 0.38
C LYS A 107 -13.35 -2.25 0.18
N ARG A 108 -14.32 -1.93 1.04
CA ARG A 108 -15.08 -0.67 1.01
C ARG A 108 -14.20 0.57 1.22
N ALA A 109 -13.09 0.45 1.95
CA ALA A 109 -12.15 1.54 2.17
C ALA A 109 -10.97 1.50 1.17
N VAL A 110 -10.46 0.30 0.87
CA VAL A 110 -9.30 0.14 -0.01
C VAL A 110 -9.63 0.44 -1.47
N VAL A 111 -10.79 0.01 -1.98
CA VAL A 111 -11.12 0.17 -3.40
C VAL A 111 -11.25 1.65 -3.80
N PRO A 112 -12.01 2.49 -3.06
CA PRO A 112 -12.06 3.92 -3.37
C PRO A 112 -10.68 4.59 -3.28
N LEU A 113 -9.85 4.18 -2.31
CA LEU A 113 -8.50 4.73 -2.18
C LEU A 113 -7.59 4.30 -3.34
N ALA A 114 -7.67 3.03 -3.75
CA ALA A 114 -6.86 2.48 -4.83
C ALA A 114 -7.15 3.11 -6.20
N VAL A 115 -8.35 3.65 -6.39
CA VAL A 115 -8.73 4.37 -7.62
C VAL A 115 -8.60 5.87 -7.45
N GLY A 116 -9.12 6.41 -6.35
CA GLY A 116 -9.19 7.84 -6.09
C GLY A 116 -7.82 8.45 -5.86
N LEU A 117 -6.94 7.79 -5.10
CA LEU A 117 -5.61 8.34 -4.81
C LEU A 117 -4.77 8.46 -6.10
N PRO A 118 -4.58 7.42 -6.93
CA PRO A 118 -3.87 7.60 -8.21
C PRO A 118 -4.51 8.66 -9.11
N SER A 119 -5.84 8.72 -9.15
CA SER A 119 -6.56 9.74 -9.94
C SER A 119 -6.23 11.16 -9.49
N VAL A 120 -6.18 11.41 -8.17
CA VAL A 120 -5.80 12.72 -7.61
C VAL A 120 -4.32 13.03 -7.89
N LEU A 121 -3.41 12.08 -7.63
CA LEU A 121 -1.97 12.28 -7.76
C LEU A 121 -1.54 12.51 -9.22
N VAL A 122 -2.11 11.78 -10.17
CA VAL A 122 -1.83 11.92 -11.61
C VAL A 122 -2.63 13.09 -12.19
N GLY A 123 -3.91 13.20 -11.83
CA GLY A 123 -4.80 14.25 -12.34
C GLY A 123 -4.33 15.65 -11.99
N SER A 124 -3.71 15.85 -10.82
CA SER A 124 -3.15 17.16 -10.46
C SER A 124 -2.06 17.64 -11.41
N ALA A 125 -1.25 16.73 -11.96
CA ALA A 125 -0.22 17.09 -12.95
C ALA A 125 -0.85 17.56 -14.27
N PHE A 126 -1.95 16.94 -14.70
CA PHE A 126 -2.71 17.39 -15.87
C PHE A 126 -3.34 18.76 -15.65
N VAL A 127 -3.98 18.98 -14.49
CA VAL A 127 -4.58 20.29 -14.18
C VAL A 127 -3.49 21.35 -14.05
N PHE A 128 -2.36 21.05 -13.41
CA PHE A 128 -1.21 21.94 -13.36
C PHE A 128 -0.72 22.34 -14.76
N ARG A 129 -0.56 21.37 -15.67
CA ARG A 129 -0.17 21.65 -17.05
C ARG A 129 -1.17 22.58 -17.76
N LEU A 130 -2.47 22.35 -17.57
CA LEU A 130 -3.51 23.15 -18.21
C LEU A 130 -3.65 24.56 -17.62
N THR A 131 -3.44 24.73 -16.32
CA THR A 131 -3.68 26.01 -15.63
C THR A 131 -2.39 26.78 -15.29
N GLY A 132 -1.22 26.17 -15.44
CA GLY A 132 0.08 26.72 -15.01
C GLY A 132 0.24 26.93 -13.50
N SER A 133 -0.73 26.47 -12.69
CA SER A 133 -0.79 26.80 -11.25
C SER A 133 -0.28 25.65 -10.38
N PRO A 134 0.84 25.80 -9.65
CA PRO A 134 1.43 24.72 -8.87
C PRO A 134 0.62 24.35 -7.62
N VAL A 135 -0.40 25.14 -7.25
CA VAL A 135 -1.29 24.89 -6.11
C VAL A 135 -1.94 23.51 -6.21
N TRP A 136 -2.27 23.05 -7.41
CA TRP A 136 -2.85 21.71 -7.63
C TRP A 136 -1.91 20.59 -7.22
N LEU A 137 -0.61 20.74 -7.45
CA LEU A 137 0.40 19.76 -7.08
C LEU A 137 0.56 19.71 -5.56
N PHE A 138 0.68 20.87 -4.91
CA PHE A 138 0.79 20.96 -3.46
C PHE A 138 -0.46 20.42 -2.74
N ALA A 139 -1.65 20.73 -3.27
CA ALA A 139 -2.90 20.20 -2.75
C ALA A 139 -2.96 18.66 -2.86
N ALA A 140 -2.60 18.11 -4.02
CA ALA A 140 -2.55 16.66 -4.22
C ALA A 140 -1.50 15.98 -3.32
N SER A 141 -0.33 16.60 -3.14
CA SER A 141 0.70 16.13 -2.20
C SER A 141 0.17 16.06 -0.76
N LEU A 142 -0.52 17.11 -0.31
CA LEU A 142 -1.09 17.17 1.04
C LEU A 142 -2.21 16.15 1.21
N ILE A 143 -3.13 16.05 0.24
CA ILE A 143 -4.22 15.07 0.24
C ILE A 143 -3.65 13.64 0.27
N GLY A 144 -2.64 13.35 -0.56
CA GLY A 144 -2.01 12.04 -0.61
C GLY A 144 -1.31 11.67 0.70
N ALA A 145 -0.58 12.61 1.31
CA ALA A 145 0.04 12.42 2.61
C ALA A 145 -1.00 12.16 3.70
N ALA A 146 -2.06 12.98 3.75
CA ALA A 146 -3.15 12.84 4.72
C ALA A 146 -3.89 11.51 4.55
N ALA A 147 -4.13 11.08 3.31
CA ALA A 147 -4.76 9.80 3.00
C ALA A 147 -3.88 8.61 3.43
N SER A 148 -2.56 8.66 3.17
CA SER A 148 -1.61 7.65 3.63
C SER A 148 -1.61 7.52 5.16
N VAL A 149 -1.50 8.65 5.86
CA VAL A 149 -1.50 8.70 7.33
C VAL A 149 -2.83 8.21 7.90
N GLY A 150 -3.95 8.71 7.37
CA GLY A 150 -5.29 8.32 7.81
C GLY A 150 -5.54 6.83 7.63
N PHE A 151 -5.11 6.24 6.52
CA PHE A 151 -5.23 4.81 6.26
C PHE A 151 -4.38 3.99 7.23
N HIS A 152 -3.12 4.39 7.46
CA HIS A 152 -2.25 3.71 8.42
C HIS A 152 -2.83 3.75 9.84
N LEU A 153 -3.34 4.90 10.30
CA LEU A 153 -3.98 5.03 11.60
C LEU A 153 -5.26 4.21 11.71
N ALA A 154 -6.10 4.20 10.68
CA ALA A 154 -7.32 3.39 10.64
C ALA A 154 -6.98 1.89 10.71
N PHE A 155 -5.96 1.45 9.97
CA PHE A 155 -5.46 0.07 9.97
C PHE A 155 -4.95 -0.34 11.37
N VAL A 156 -4.11 0.49 11.98
CA VAL A 156 -3.61 0.24 13.35
C VAL A 156 -4.76 0.19 14.36
N ARG A 157 -5.76 1.07 14.25
CA ARG A 157 -6.93 1.07 15.13
C ARG A 157 -7.78 -0.19 14.99
N LEU A 158 -8.06 -0.63 13.76
CA LEU A 158 -8.84 -1.84 13.49
C LEU A 158 -8.20 -3.07 14.12
N HIS A 159 -6.88 -3.17 14.08
CA HIS A 159 -6.17 -4.34 14.62
C HIS A 159 -5.90 -4.28 16.12
N ARG A 160 -5.84 -3.08 16.74
CA ARG A 160 -5.90 -2.96 18.20
C ARG A 160 -7.26 -3.30 18.78
N ALA A 161 -8.35 -2.99 18.08
CA ALA A 161 -9.71 -3.29 18.54
C ALA A 161 -10.09 -4.78 18.40
N SER A 162 -9.31 -5.54 17.62
CA SER A 162 -9.52 -6.97 17.36
C SER A 162 -8.63 -7.89 18.20
N ALA A 163 -7.72 -7.32 19.01
CA ALA A 163 -6.78 -8.03 19.88
C ALA A 163 -7.22 -7.90 21.34
#